data_AF-A0A4R4W5M4-F1
#
_entry.id   AF-A0A4R4W5M4-F1
#
_cell.length_a   1.000
_cell.length_b   1.000
_cell.length_c   1.000
_cell.angle_alpha   90.00
_cell.angle_beta   90.00
_cell.angle_gamma   90.00
#
_symmetry.space_group_name_H-M   'P 1'
#
loop_
_entity.id
_entity.type
_entity.pdbx_description
1 polymer ?
#
loop_
_entity_poly.entity_id
_entity_poly.type
_entity_poly.pdbx_seq_one_letter_code
_entity_poly.pdbx_strand_id
1 'polypeptide(L)'
;AAGEPTGVGGWRLSELEGRIAGLAIVAGSRTAPRTAPTQGPAAAADPGVPGVLVRRRARWRAFGEALQRAYPVKPGWQGWLRDDTLVCRCEEVPLARVREAQDLGATDARSVKLLARPGMGWCQGRICGYAVSCLAGEPPRPPRRPIAQPVTLGALSESGEVTGGAPADDPPLRPGPPAPSTRRTS
;
A
#
# COMPACT_ATOMS: atom_id res chain seq x y z
N ALA A 1 8.74 -10.91 3.18
CA ALA A 1 7.55 -10.60 3.99
C ALA A 1 7.28 -11.75 4.95
N ALA A 2 6.68 -11.47 6.11
CA ALA A 2 6.31 -12.45 7.12
C ALA A 2 5.01 -11.99 7.79
N GLY A 3 4.22 -12.93 8.31
CA GLY A 3 2.97 -12.61 9.00
C GLY A 3 1.76 -12.61 8.08
N GLU A 4 0.67 -12.01 8.54
CA GLU A 4 -0.60 -11.92 7.80
C GLU A 4 -0.49 -11.29 6.39
N PRO A 5 0.45 -10.37 6.10
CA PRO A 5 0.67 -9.92 4.72
C PRO A 5 1.06 -11.03 3.73
N THR A 6 1.46 -12.21 4.20
CA THR A 6 1.75 -13.39 3.36
C THR A 6 0.55 -14.33 3.18
N GLY A 7 -0.57 -14.03 3.86
CA GLY A 7 -1.78 -14.84 3.91
C GLY A 7 -2.36 -14.95 5.33
N VAL A 8 -3.67 -15.23 5.42
CA VAL A 8 -4.37 -15.35 6.70
C VAL A 8 -4.29 -16.79 7.22
N GLY A 9 -3.37 -17.04 8.17
CA GLY A 9 -3.19 -18.36 8.81
C GLY A 9 -3.15 -18.33 10.34
N GLY A 10 -3.49 -17.19 10.94
CA GLY A 10 -3.51 -17.00 12.40
C GLY A 10 -2.13 -16.76 13.03
N TRP A 11 -2.14 -16.39 14.32
CA TRP A 11 -0.96 -15.89 15.02
C TRP A 11 0.24 -16.85 15.02
N ARG A 12 -0.01 -18.17 15.12
CA ARG A 12 1.07 -19.18 15.13
C ARG A 12 1.84 -19.21 13.82
N LEU A 13 1.15 -19.07 12.69
CA LEU A 13 1.82 -18.95 11.40
C LEU A 13 2.61 -17.65 11.35
N SER A 14 2.01 -16.55 11.78
CA SER A 14 2.63 -15.23 11.70
C SER A 14 3.91 -15.13 12.54
N GLU A 15 3.89 -15.65 13.76
CA GLU A 15 5.07 -15.73 14.64
C GLU A 15 6.18 -16.58 14.00
N LEU A 16 5.85 -17.77 13.48
CA LEU A 16 6.82 -18.65 12.84
C LEU A 16 7.47 -18.01 11.62
N GLU A 17 6.68 -17.34 10.78
CA GLU A 17 7.21 -16.63 9.62
C GLU A 17 8.10 -15.45 10.03
N GLY A 18 7.74 -14.73 11.08
CA GLY A 18 8.58 -13.66 11.65
C GLY A 18 9.92 -14.20 12.12
N ARG A 19 9.91 -15.32 12.85
CA ARG A 19 11.14 -15.99 13.32
C ARG A 19 12.00 -16.48 12.17
N ILE A 20 11.42 -17.11 11.16
CA ILE A 20 12.13 -17.58 9.96
C ILE A 20 12.76 -16.39 9.22
N ALA A 21 12.00 -15.31 9.02
CA ALA A 21 12.51 -14.11 8.37
C ALA A 21 13.68 -13.47 9.15
N GLY A 22 13.57 -13.40 10.49
CA GLY A 22 14.66 -12.90 11.33
C GLY A 22 15.94 -13.74 11.21
N LEU A 23 15.81 -15.07 11.26
CA LEU A 23 16.96 -15.98 11.10
C LEU A 23 17.60 -15.87 9.71
N ALA A 24 16.78 -15.77 8.66
CA ALA A 24 17.24 -15.58 7.29
C ALA A 24 18.02 -14.26 7.11
N ILE A 25 17.53 -13.17 7.71
CA ILE A 25 18.22 -11.86 7.69
C ILE A 25 19.58 -11.97 8.40
N VAL A 26 19.61 -12.57 9.59
CA VAL A 26 20.87 -12.75 10.35
C VAL A 26 21.84 -13.61 9.56
N ALA A 27 21.39 -14.72 8.96
CA ALA A 27 22.22 -15.60 8.15
C ALA A 27 22.82 -14.88 6.94
N GLY A 28 22.00 -14.15 6.18
CA GLY A 28 22.42 -13.38 5.00
C GLY A 28 23.34 -12.20 5.35
N SER A 29 23.17 -11.59 6.53
CA SER A 29 24.04 -10.49 6.99
C SER A 29 25.45 -10.93 7.35
N ARG A 30 25.65 -12.22 7.65
CA ARG A 30 26.96 -12.80 8.02
C ARG A 30 27.77 -13.28 6.81
N THR A 31 27.16 -13.39 5.63
CA THR A 31 27.74 -14.07 4.45
C THR A 31 28.06 -13.17 3.25
N ALA A 32 27.78 -11.87 3.24
CA ALA A 32 28.21 -10.99 2.13
C ALA A 32 28.35 -9.49 2.49
N PRO A 33 29.32 -8.77 1.89
CA PRO A 33 29.22 -7.33 1.68
C PRO A 33 28.02 -7.04 0.77
N ARG A 34 27.19 -6.04 1.13
CA ARG A 34 25.98 -5.65 0.37
C ARG A 34 26.32 -5.21 -1.07
N THR A 35 26.28 -6.12 -2.02
CA THR A 35 26.15 -5.78 -3.45
C THR A 35 25.04 -6.61 -4.10
N ALA A 36 24.03 -5.88 -4.57
CA ALA A 36 22.88 -6.29 -5.39
C ALA A 36 21.70 -7.07 -4.74
N PRO A 37 20.44 -6.72 -5.09
CA PRO A 37 19.25 -7.45 -4.67
C PRO A 37 19.06 -8.71 -5.53
N THR A 38 19.21 -9.89 -4.95
CA THR A 38 18.84 -11.16 -5.59
C THR A 38 17.32 -11.33 -5.56
N GLN A 39 16.66 -11.02 -6.67
CA GLN A 39 15.29 -11.43 -6.95
C GLN A 39 15.31 -12.81 -7.61
N GLY A 40 15.08 -13.86 -6.83
CA GLY A 40 14.94 -15.24 -7.31
C GLY A 40 14.18 -16.10 -6.31
N PRO A 41 13.51 -17.19 -6.74
CA PRO A 41 12.75 -18.05 -5.84
C PRO A 41 13.69 -18.69 -4.82
N ALA A 42 13.52 -18.32 -3.55
CA ALA A 42 14.24 -18.89 -2.42
C ALA A 42 13.83 -20.36 -2.22
N ALA A 43 14.46 -21.25 -2.99
CA ALA A 43 14.33 -22.70 -2.87
C ALA A 43 15.65 -23.39 -2.46
N ALA A 44 16.72 -22.62 -2.21
CA ALA A 44 17.87 -23.14 -1.48
C ALA A 44 17.56 -23.05 0.02
N ALA A 45 17.77 -24.15 0.75
CA ALA A 45 17.69 -24.15 2.20
C ALA A 45 18.60 -23.04 2.74
N ASP A 46 18.00 -22.03 3.37
CA ASP A 46 18.76 -20.95 3.98
C ASP A 46 19.58 -21.56 5.12
N PRO A 47 20.93 -21.54 5.04
CA PRO A 47 21.78 -22.28 5.96
C PRO A 47 21.59 -21.88 7.43
N GLY A 48 20.94 -20.75 7.71
CA GLY A 48 20.59 -20.31 9.07
C GLY A 48 19.18 -20.66 9.56
N VAL A 49 18.32 -21.30 8.75
CA VAL A 49 16.93 -21.58 9.15
C VAL A 49 16.75 -23.07 9.50
N PRO A 50 16.43 -23.42 10.76
CA PRO A 50 16.18 -24.80 11.16
C PRO A 50 15.01 -25.44 10.38
N GLY A 51 15.24 -26.61 9.78
CA GLY A 51 14.22 -27.31 8.98
C GLY A 51 12.94 -27.65 9.75
N VAL A 52 13.00 -27.75 11.09
CA VAL A 52 11.80 -27.90 11.94
C VAL A 52 10.86 -26.70 11.83
N LEU A 53 11.39 -25.47 11.71
CA LEU A 53 10.58 -24.27 11.54
C LEU A 53 9.90 -24.25 10.17
N VAL A 54 10.61 -24.67 9.12
CA VAL A 54 10.06 -24.80 7.76
C VAL A 54 8.89 -25.78 7.73
N ARG A 55 9.04 -26.97 8.35
CA ARG A 55 7.96 -27.96 8.45
C ARG A 55 6.76 -27.44 9.25
N ARG A 56 7.01 -26.75 10.37
CA ARG A 56 5.94 -26.14 11.18
C ARG A 56 5.19 -25.06 10.40
N ARG A 57 5.90 -24.19 9.67
CA ARG A 57 5.30 -23.18 8.79
C ARG A 57 4.42 -23.82 7.72
N ALA A 58 4.90 -24.87 7.05
CA ALA A 58 4.13 -25.60 6.04
C ALA A 58 2.82 -26.16 6.61
N ARG A 59 2.87 -26.77 7.80
CA ARG A 59 1.68 -27.27 8.50
C ARG A 59 0.66 -26.16 8.78
N TRP A 60 1.10 -25.03 9.33
CA TRP A 60 0.18 -23.92 9.66
C TRP A 60 -0.34 -23.19 8.43
N ARG A 61 0.43 -23.14 7.32
CA ARG A 61 -0.05 -22.67 6.02
C ARG A 61 -1.18 -23.56 5.49
N ALA A 62 -0.98 -24.87 5.49
CA ALA A 62 -2.01 -25.82 5.06
C ALA A 62 -3.29 -25.70 5.90
N PHE A 63 -3.17 -25.43 7.21
CA PHE A 63 -4.30 -25.13 8.08
C PHE A 63 -5.02 -23.83 7.68
N GLY A 64 -4.27 -22.73 7.45
CA GLY A 64 -4.84 -21.46 7.00
C GLY A 64 -5.57 -21.59 5.67
N GLU A 65 -4.98 -22.30 4.70
CA GLU A 65 -5.62 -22.58 3.42
C GLU A 65 -6.89 -23.42 3.56
N ALA A 66 -6.89 -24.41 4.46
CA ALA A 66 -8.09 -25.19 4.74
C ALA A 66 -9.22 -24.32 5.33
N LEU A 67 -8.89 -23.36 6.20
CA LEU A 67 -9.86 -22.42 6.75
C LEU A 67 -10.45 -21.51 5.67
N GLN A 68 -9.61 -20.96 4.79
CA GLN A 68 -10.06 -20.13 3.67
C GLN A 68 -10.97 -20.90 2.69
N ARG A 69 -10.69 -22.19 2.47
CA ARG A 69 -11.56 -23.07 1.66
C ARG A 69 -12.88 -23.42 2.35
N ALA A 70 -12.87 -23.54 3.68
CA ALA A 70 -14.08 -23.84 4.45
C ALA A 70 -15.04 -22.63 4.54
N TYR A 71 -14.49 -21.41 4.57
CA TYR A 71 -15.25 -20.17 4.73
C TYR A 71 -14.97 -19.14 3.62
N PRO A 72 -15.24 -19.45 2.35
CA PRO A 72 -15.05 -18.50 1.27
C PRO A 72 -16.14 -17.41 1.32
N VAL A 73 -15.83 -16.25 0.76
CA VAL A 73 -16.87 -15.28 0.37
C VAL A 73 -17.69 -15.91 -0.75
N LYS A 74 -18.95 -16.23 -0.46
CA LYS A 74 -19.84 -16.89 -1.42
C LYS A 74 -20.13 -15.97 -2.61
N PRO A 75 -20.30 -16.53 -3.83
CA PRO A 75 -20.82 -15.76 -4.95
C PRO A 75 -22.24 -15.24 -4.64
N GLY A 76 -22.68 -14.22 -5.37
CA GLY A 76 -24.03 -13.66 -5.26
C GLY A 76 -24.20 -12.53 -4.23
N TRP A 77 -23.19 -12.22 -3.41
CA TRP A 77 -23.25 -11.11 -2.46
C TRP A 77 -23.54 -9.76 -3.13
N GLN A 78 -23.10 -9.57 -4.37
CA GLN A 78 -23.36 -8.35 -5.15
C GLN A 78 -24.86 -8.14 -5.42
N GLY A 79 -25.64 -9.23 -5.49
CA GLY A 79 -27.10 -9.17 -5.66
C GLY A 79 -27.84 -8.75 -4.40
N TRP A 80 -27.19 -8.73 -3.23
CA TRP A 80 -27.79 -8.24 -1.99
C TRP A 80 -27.67 -6.72 -1.82
N LEU A 81 -26.88 -6.08 -2.67
CA LEU A 81 -26.62 -4.66 -2.57
C LEU A 81 -27.78 -3.86 -3.16
N ARG A 82 -28.15 -2.79 -2.46
CA ARG A 82 -29.12 -1.80 -2.91
C ARG A 82 -28.39 -0.56 -3.43
N ASP A 83 -29.09 0.28 -4.18
CA ASP A 83 -28.52 1.51 -4.72
C ASP A 83 -27.97 2.46 -3.65
N ASP A 84 -28.59 2.49 -2.46
CA ASP A 84 -28.16 3.26 -1.28
C ASP A 84 -27.01 2.62 -0.48
N THR A 85 -26.56 1.42 -0.87
CA THR A 85 -25.51 0.70 -0.12
C THR A 85 -24.18 1.42 -0.27
N LEU A 86 -23.62 1.88 0.86
CA LEU A 86 -22.32 2.55 0.87
C LEU A 86 -21.19 1.57 0.52
N VAL A 87 -20.59 1.76 -0.66
CA VAL A 87 -19.40 1.04 -1.12
C VAL A 87 -18.13 1.65 -0.53
N CYS A 88 -18.06 2.99 -0.43
CA CYS A 88 -16.93 3.69 0.18
C CYS A 88 -17.41 4.57 1.33
N ARG A 89 -17.03 4.22 2.56
CA ARG A 89 -17.38 5.04 3.73
C ARG A 89 -16.64 6.38 3.78
N CYS A 90 -15.37 6.44 3.38
CA CYS A 90 -14.58 7.67 3.50
C CYS A 90 -15.04 8.79 2.54
N GLU A 91 -15.58 8.42 1.38
CA GLU A 91 -16.04 9.35 0.35
C GLU A 91 -17.57 9.31 0.20
N GLU A 92 -18.25 8.58 1.10
CA GLU A 92 -19.70 8.40 1.13
C GLU A 92 -20.30 7.98 -0.23
N VAL A 93 -19.63 7.06 -0.93
CA VAL A 93 -20.03 6.62 -2.28
C VAL A 93 -21.03 5.47 -2.18
N PRO A 94 -22.31 5.67 -2.57
CA PRO A 94 -23.29 4.59 -2.66
C PRO A 94 -23.10 3.75 -3.94
N LEU A 95 -23.71 2.57 -4.01
CA LEU A 95 -23.63 1.69 -5.18
C LEU A 95 -24.17 2.37 -6.45
N ALA A 96 -25.23 3.17 -6.35
CA ALA A 96 -25.79 3.91 -7.48
C ALA A 96 -24.74 4.74 -8.21
N ARG A 97 -23.81 5.35 -7.47
CA ARG A 97 -22.72 6.16 -8.04
C ARG A 97 -21.66 5.33 -8.75
N VAL A 98 -21.45 4.09 -8.30
CA VAL A 98 -20.58 3.14 -9.00
C VAL A 98 -21.22 2.70 -10.32
N ARG A 99 -22.52 2.42 -10.31
CA ARG A 99 -23.28 2.09 -11.53
C ARG A 99 -23.29 3.23 -12.53
N GLU A 100 -23.55 4.45 -12.07
CA GLU A 100 -23.46 5.66 -12.90
C GLU A 100 -22.08 5.80 -13.57
N ALA A 101 -21.00 5.54 -12.83
CA ALA A 101 -19.65 5.54 -13.42
C ALA A 101 -19.47 4.45 -14.50
N GLN A 102 -20.09 3.28 -14.32
CA GLN A 102 -20.07 2.20 -15.31
C GLN A 102 -20.87 2.57 -16.56
N ASP A 103 -22.03 3.20 -16.39
CA ASP A 103 -22.85 3.73 -17.50
C ASP A 103 -22.10 4.81 -18.29
N LEU A 104 -21.23 5.57 -17.62
CA LEU A 104 -20.30 6.54 -18.24
C LEU A 104 -19.05 5.89 -18.87
N GLY A 105 -18.94 4.55 -18.85
CA GLY A 105 -17.88 3.80 -19.52
C GLY A 105 -16.74 3.32 -18.60
N ALA A 106 -16.88 3.35 -17.28
CA ALA A 106 -15.91 2.72 -16.39
C ALA A 106 -15.95 1.18 -16.51
N THR A 107 -14.83 0.60 -16.93
CA THR A 107 -14.68 -0.86 -17.14
C THR A 107 -13.72 -1.52 -16.14
N ASP A 108 -13.11 -0.75 -15.25
CA ASP A 108 -12.16 -1.25 -14.25
C ASP A 108 -12.23 -0.44 -12.93
N ALA A 109 -11.59 -0.95 -11.87
CA ALA A 109 -11.64 -0.27 -10.57
C ALA A 109 -10.98 1.12 -10.60
N ARG A 110 -10.03 1.35 -11.52
CA ARG A 110 -9.33 2.63 -11.67
C ARG A 110 -10.27 3.69 -12.24
N SER A 111 -11.00 3.38 -13.30
CA SER A 111 -11.98 4.26 -13.95
C SER A 111 -13.17 4.53 -13.03
N VAL A 112 -13.67 3.51 -12.31
CA VAL A 112 -14.67 3.71 -11.24
C VAL A 112 -14.14 4.67 -10.16
N LYS A 113 -12.89 4.48 -9.72
CA LYS A 113 -12.24 5.39 -8.77
C LYS A 113 -12.14 6.83 -9.31
N LEU A 114 -11.84 7.04 -10.59
CA LEU A 114 -11.72 8.38 -11.17
C LEU A 114 -13.08 9.08 -11.31
N LEU A 115 -14.13 8.34 -11.69
CA LEU A 115 -15.46 8.92 -11.94
C LEU A 115 -16.33 9.04 -10.67
N ALA A 116 -16.24 8.08 -9.75
CA ALA A 116 -17.08 8.02 -8.55
C ALA A 116 -16.30 8.25 -7.24
N ARG A 117 -14.98 8.43 -7.30
CA ARG A 117 -14.07 8.66 -6.15
C ARG A 117 -13.87 7.56 -5.10
N PRO A 118 -14.36 6.29 -5.21
CA PRO A 118 -14.11 5.33 -4.14
C PRO A 118 -12.61 5.09 -3.94
N GLY A 119 -12.18 5.07 -2.68
CA GLY A 119 -10.79 4.86 -2.29
C GLY A 119 -9.88 6.09 -2.43
N MET A 120 -10.42 7.28 -2.67
CA MET A 120 -9.67 8.56 -2.60
C MET A 120 -9.63 9.18 -1.19
N GLY A 121 -10.50 8.75 -0.28
CA GLY A 121 -10.53 9.26 1.08
C GLY A 121 -9.40 8.75 1.97
N TRP A 122 -9.43 9.08 3.26
CA TRP A 122 -8.32 8.86 4.19
C TRP A 122 -7.84 7.39 4.29
N CYS A 123 -8.73 6.42 4.12
CA CYS A 123 -8.35 5.00 4.11
C CYS A 123 -7.58 4.57 2.84
N GLN A 124 -7.52 5.40 1.80
CA GLN A 124 -6.83 5.15 0.53
C GLN A 124 -7.18 3.78 -0.06
N GLY A 125 -8.47 3.45 -0.09
CA GLY A 125 -8.99 2.20 -0.63
C GLY A 125 -8.70 0.95 0.21
N ARG A 126 -8.20 1.07 1.45
CA ARG A 126 -7.92 -0.09 2.33
C ARG A 126 -9.15 -0.94 2.60
N ILE A 127 -10.31 -0.30 2.71
CA ILE A 127 -11.57 -0.97 3.06
C ILE A 127 -12.36 -1.29 1.80
N CYS A 128 -12.60 -0.31 0.93
CA CYS A 128 -13.46 -0.48 -0.24
C CYS A 128 -12.76 -1.09 -1.46
N GLY A 129 -11.42 -1.12 -1.52
CA GLY A 129 -10.68 -1.50 -2.73
C GLY A 129 -11.04 -2.90 -3.25
N TYR A 130 -11.14 -3.88 -2.34
CA TYR A 130 -11.55 -5.25 -2.70
C TYR A 130 -12.96 -5.26 -3.33
N ALA A 131 -13.93 -4.60 -2.67
CA ALA A 131 -15.30 -4.55 -3.14
C ALA A 131 -15.42 -3.85 -4.50
N VAL A 132 -14.71 -2.72 -4.69
CA VAL A 132 -14.70 -1.97 -5.95
C VAL A 132 -14.12 -2.82 -7.08
N SER A 133 -13.02 -3.54 -6.84
CA SER A 133 -12.47 -4.48 -7.83
C SER A 133 -13.50 -5.55 -8.23
N CYS A 134 -14.17 -6.16 -7.24
CA CYS A 134 -15.20 -7.15 -7.53
C CYS A 134 -16.40 -6.57 -8.29
N LEU A 135 -16.85 -5.35 -7.96
CA LEU A 135 -17.96 -4.67 -8.65
C LEU A 135 -17.60 -4.25 -10.07
N ALA A 136 -16.32 -3.95 -10.32
CA ALA A 136 -15.79 -3.70 -11.65
C ALA A 136 -15.47 -4.99 -12.44
N GLY A 137 -15.73 -6.17 -11.87
CA GLY A 137 -15.47 -7.45 -12.54
C GLY A 137 -14.00 -7.84 -12.66
N GLU A 138 -13.10 -7.19 -11.92
CA GLU A 138 -11.66 -7.50 -11.94
C GLU A 138 -11.24 -8.34 -10.71
N PRO A 139 -10.22 -9.21 -10.85
CA PRO A 139 -9.63 -9.88 -9.70
C PRO A 139 -9.00 -8.83 -8.77
N PRO A 140 -9.33 -8.83 -7.46
CA PRO A 140 -8.75 -7.90 -6.51
C PRO A 140 -7.23 -7.98 -6.49
N ARG A 141 -6.57 -6.83 -6.61
CA ARG A 141 -5.10 -6.73 -6.60
C ARG A 141 -4.59 -6.17 -5.28
N PRO A 142 -3.35 -6.53 -4.88
CA PRO A 142 -2.71 -5.88 -3.75
C PRO A 142 -2.67 -4.35 -3.94
N PRO A 143 -3.08 -3.57 -2.94
CA PRO A 143 -3.12 -2.12 -3.07
C PRO A 143 -1.70 -1.55 -3.20
N ARG A 144 -1.48 -0.69 -4.20
CA ARG A 144 -0.23 0.05 -4.37
C ARG A 144 -0.32 1.39 -3.66
N ARG A 145 0.39 1.52 -2.55
CA ARG A 145 0.43 2.73 -1.72
C ARG A 145 1.89 3.11 -1.46
N PRO A 146 2.42 4.12 -2.17
CA PRO A 146 3.79 4.57 -1.97
C PRO A 146 4.03 5.04 -0.53
N ILE A 147 3.03 5.66 0.09
CA ILE A 147 3.04 6.09 1.48
C ILE A 147 2.02 5.26 2.27
N ALA A 148 2.48 4.57 3.32
CA ALA A 148 1.65 3.64 4.08
C ALA A 148 0.54 4.33 4.89
N GLN A 149 0.82 5.54 5.38
CA GLN A 149 -0.06 6.40 6.14
C GLN A 149 0.15 7.86 5.71
N PRO A 150 -0.89 8.72 5.73
CA PRO A 150 -0.71 10.14 5.45
C PRO A 150 0.37 10.74 6.36
N VAL A 151 1.30 11.49 5.76
CA VAL A 151 2.33 12.27 6.46
C VAL A 151 2.00 13.75 6.23
N THR A 152 2.15 14.57 7.26
CA THR A 152 1.89 16.01 7.14
C THR A 152 2.97 16.67 6.27
N LEU A 153 2.61 17.76 5.59
CA LEU A 153 3.59 18.53 4.82
C LEU A 153 4.69 19.11 5.72
N GLY A 154 4.36 19.49 6.96
CA GLY A 154 5.34 19.96 7.96
C GLY A 154 6.40 18.91 8.31
N ALA A 155 6.00 17.66 8.55
CA ALA A 155 6.95 16.58 8.82
C ALA A 155 7.86 16.28 7.61
N LEU A 156 7.33 16.43 6.39
CA LEU A 156 8.12 16.29 5.17
C LEU A 156 9.08 17.47 4.97
N SER A 157 8.68 18.72 5.30
CA SER A 157 9.57 19.88 5.20
C SER A 157 10.72 19.83 6.19
N GLU A 158 10.47 19.35 7.41
CA GLU A 158 11.51 19.15 8.43
C GLU A 158 12.52 18.05 8.05
N SER A 159 12.09 17.07 7.26
CA SER A 159 12.94 15.97 6.79
C SER A 159 13.85 16.36 5.60
N GLY A 160 13.63 17.53 5.00
CA GLY A 160 14.40 18.08 3.88
C GLY A 160 15.69 18.78 4.30
N GLU A 161 15.85 19.10 5.59
CA GLU A 161 17.10 19.62 6.16
C GLU A 161 18.10 18.49 6.45
N VAL A 162 18.31 17.60 5.47
CA VAL A 162 19.54 16.82 5.47
C VAL A 162 20.66 17.84 5.31
N THR A 163 21.51 17.94 6.33
CA THR A 163 22.79 18.64 6.30
C THR A 163 23.64 18.10 5.15
N GLY A 164 23.39 18.59 3.94
CA GLY A 164 24.41 18.69 2.92
C GLY A 164 25.48 19.59 3.49
N GLY A 165 26.74 19.13 3.44
CA GLY A 165 27.88 19.99 3.74
C GLY A 165 27.68 21.33 3.03
N ALA A 166 27.92 22.41 3.77
CA ALA A 166 27.72 23.77 3.32
C ALA A 166 28.17 23.95 1.86
N PRO A 167 27.29 24.37 0.93
CA PRO A 167 27.78 25.11 -0.21
C PRO A 167 28.34 26.42 0.35
N ALA A 168 29.59 26.73 -0.02
CA ALA A 168 30.25 27.98 0.34
C ALA A 168 29.29 29.18 0.14
N ASP A 169 29.28 30.08 1.13
CA ASP A 169 28.51 31.31 1.16
C ASP A 169 28.42 31.97 -0.22
N ASP A 170 27.22 32.05 -0.76
CA ASP A 170 26.93 32.98 -1.85
C ASP A 170 26.72 34.35 -1.18
N PRO A 171 27.53 35.39 -1.49
CA PRO A 171 27.42 36.67 -0.81
C PRO A 171 26.06 37.32 -1.09
N PRO A 172 25.48 38.07 -0.13
CA PRO A 172 24.15 38.62 -0.28
C PRO A 172 24.09 39.55 -1.49
N LEU A 173 23.12 39.27 -2.37
CA LEU A 173 22.79 40.09 -3.52
C LEU A 173 22.50 41.53 -3.04
N ARG A 174 23.34 42.49 -3.45
CA ARG A 174 23.12 43.90 -3.13
C ARG A 174 21.75 44.33 -3.68
N PRO A 175 20.92 45.05 -2.90
CA PRO A 175 19.67 45.56 -3.41
C PRO A 175 19.94 46.52 -4.57
N GLY A 176 19.28 46.26 -5.71
CA GLY A 176 19.30 47.14 -6.87
C GLY A 176 18.68 48.51 -6.57
N PRO A 177 19.02 49.54 -7.37
CA PRO A 177 18.55 50.90 -7.13
C PRO A 177 17.02 51.00 -7.21
N PRO A 178 16.39 51.89 -6.42
CA PRO A 178 14.94 52.02 -6.38
C PRO A 178 14.40 52.51 -7.74
N ALA A 179 13.27 51.93 -8.16
CA ALA A 179 12.57 52.32 -9.38
C ALA A 179 12.06 53.77 -9.30
N PRO A 180 12.09 54.53 -10.40
CA PRO A 180 11.63 55.92 -10.41
C PRO A 180 10.11 56.01 -10.19
N SER A 181 9.69 56.84 -9.23
CA SER A 181 8.29 57.10 -8.92
C SER A 181 7.61 57.84 -10.07
N THR A 182 6.65 57.20 -10.74
CA THR A 182 5.76 57.91 -11.67
C THR A 182 4.72 58.68 -10.87
N ARG A 183 4.88 60.01 -10.82
CA ARG A 183 3.83 60.91 -10.33
C ARG A 183 2.63 60.82 -11.27
N ARG A 184 1.49 60.40 -10.74
CA ARG A 184 0.18 60.63 -11.36
C ARG A 184 -0.13 62.11 -11.23
N THR A 185 -0.04 62.85 -12.32
CA THR A 185 -0.75 64.13 -12.47
C THR A 185 -2.08 63.86 -13.16
N SER A 186 -3.11 64.50 -12.60
CA SER A 186 -4.50 64.66 -13.05
C SER A 186 -4.74 64.58 -14.55
#